data_AF-A0A2N2KZ92-F1
#
_entry.id   AF-A0A2N2KZ92-F1
#
_cell.length_a   1.000
_cell.length_b   1.000
_cell.length_c   1.000
_cell.angle_alpha   90.00
_cell.angle_beta   90.00
_cell.angle_gamma   90.00
#
_symmetry.space_group_name_H-M   'P 1'
#
loop_
_entity.id
_entity.type
_entity.pdbx_description
1 polymer ?
#
loop_
_entity_poly.entity_id
_entity_poly.type
_entity_poly.pdbx_seq_one_letter_code
_entity_poly.pdbx_strand_id
1 'polypeptide(L)'
;MKKILLLLLLLIPLILAAQLNETVPASEDSLSVRFLPPMPGEEEESGTSMTGVLGSITLDGVTYSQIRLMPEFRLWKLRVGLDLDFLVDADGNVRGDDWDEWTDLFYKIYYLGYGDRSDPIYFKALNIDDYSQANGLIFDHYCNTLQYPAVRNTGGFAGINTNMMGFGLEGFTHNIVKNQILAARVSLKPMSQMPIPLFKNLSFGLNVGLDRDQHGKYEDKDGDKIPDVYDRFPNNSNAWADTDGDGVPDQTDIDIDGDNSLDDPVVNPYVDLVYPGIGGYGFDLDASIAADNLTAYDVPKRLMIYSMDYRLPLVDAEYFKLYNYGEIAKIDGYGSGYIFPGLGAKFSIFESRLEMRRFSERFLPSWFDHLYDDQRAQYYMVTDPDSGQDTYYLEAKESRLEEAKAAFGWYGSLSAKLMNIAKLVVEFQDMYGEGLSTGKSLSGWLSVYPSFLKNLEEASLVYSQKNVSYLSFTRLRNPGAIIGGKLSYRIAANASLIGRYSEHYTDINNDGLITLKEEVVSRLSFGVEFKF
;
A
#
# COMPACT_ATOMS: atom_id res chain seq x y z
N MET A 1 18.18 13.98 -25.43
CA MET A 1 19.37 13.99 -24.55
C MET A 1 19.90 15.39 -24.23
N LYS A 2 20.30 16.24 -25.20
CA LYS A 2 20.89 17.57 -24.90
C LYS A 2 20.00 18.56 -24.13
N LYS A 3 18.67 18.51 -24.30
CA LYS A 3 17.71 19.37 -23.57
C LYS A 3 17.57 19.02 -22.07
N ILE A 4 17.69 17.73 -21.72
CA ILE A 4 17.63 17.24 -20.33
C ILE A 4 18.91 17.63 -19.57
N LEU A 5 20.07 17.55 -20.25
CA LEU A 5 21.35 17.96 -19.69
C LEU A 5 21.42 19.47 -19.39
N LEU A 6 20.79 20.29 -20.23
CA LEU A 6 20.69 21.75 -20.04
C LEU A 6 19.77 22.13 -18.87
N LEU A 7 18.69 21.38 -18.64
CA LEU A 7 17.81 21.50 -17.47
C LEU A 7 18.55 21.12 -16.18
N LEU A 8 19.33 20.03 -16.20
CA LEU A 8 20.18 19.61 -15.09
C LEU A 8 21.27 20.64 -14.74
N LEU A 9 21.89 21.27 -15.74
CA LEU A 9 22.90 22.31 -15.55
C LEU A 9 22.32 23.62 -14.97
N LEU A 10 21.05 23.94 -15.24
CA LEU A 10 20.34 25.08 -14.66
C LEU A 10 19.95 24.88 -13.19
N LEU A 11 19.90 23.64 -12.70
CA LEU A 11 19.60 23.30 -11.31
C LEU A 11 20.83 23.45 -10.38
N ILE A 12 22.05 23.38 -10.92
CA ILE A 12 23.30 23.41 -10.14
C ILE A 12 23.44 24.70 -9.29
N PRO A 13 23.16 25.91 -9.81
CA PRO A 13 23.23 27.15 -9.00
C PRO A 13 22.15 27.21 -7.90
N LEU A 14 20.98 26.62 -8.12
CA LEU A 14 19.88 26.51 -7.14
C LEU A 14 20.23 25.52 -6.02
N ILE A 15 20.88 24.40 -6.36
CA ILE A 15 21.39 23.40 -5.41
C ILE A 15 22.49 24.01 -4.51
N LEU A 16 23.35 24.85 -5.08
CA LEU A 16 24.43 25.53 -4.33
C LEU A 16 23.91 26.65 -3.42
N ALA A 17 22.84 27.35 -3.81
CA ALA A 17 22.24 28.43 -3.00
C ALA A 17 21.39 27.93 -1.81
N ALA A 18 20.98 26.66 -1.82
CA ALA A 18 20.08 26.06 -0.83
C ALA A 18 20.81 25.48 0.41
N GLN A 19 22.13 25.64 0.53
CA GLN A 19 22.98 24.95 1.53
C GLN A 19 22.97 25.54 2.95
N LEU A 20 21.91 26.22 3.37
CA LEU A 20 21.79 26.75 4.74
C LEU A 20 20.41 26.45 5.31
N ASN A 21 20.26 25.25 5.86
CA ASN A 21 19.38 24.95 6.99
C ASN A 21 19.61 23.49 7.41
N GLU A 22 20.12 23.30 8.63
CA GLU A 22 20.08 22.01 9.30
C GLU A 22 18.79 21.93 10.11
N THR A 23 17.89 21.04 9.69
CA THR A 23 16.88 20.45 10.56
C THR A 23 16.67 19.02 10.09
N VAL A 24 17.00 18.05 10.94
CA VAL A 24 16.87 16.61 10.69
C VAL A 24 15.50 16.15 11.18
N PRO A 25 14.64 15.60 10.31
CA PRO A 25 13.71 14.55 10.68
C PRO A 25 14.35 13.19 10.40
N ALA A 26 14.20 12.27 11.34
CA ALA A 26 14.65 10.88 11.21
C ALA A 26 14.08 10.25 9.93
N SER A 27 14.98 9.83 9.03
CA SER A 27 14.63 8.95 7.93
C SER A 27 14.66 7.50 8.36
N GLU A 28 13.77 6.73 7.74
CA GLU A 28 13.55 5.32 7.94
C GLU A 28 14.76 4.49 7.52
N ASP A 29 15.30 3.72 8.46
CA ASP A 29 16.30 2.69 8.22
C ASP A 29 15.68 1.29 8.32
N SER A 30 16.29 0.40 7.57
CA SER A 30 15.91 -0.91 7.07
C SER A 30 15.26 -1.94 8.05
N LEU A 31 14.15 -2.54 7.58
CA LEU A 31 13.58 -3.85 7.94
C LEU A 31 13.34 -4.18 9.43
N SER A 32 12.67 -3.28 10.13
CA SER A 32 11.68 -3.65 11.16
C SER A 32 10.44 -4.26 10.46
N VAL A 33 9.60 -5.02 11.18
CA VAL A 33 8.29 -5.47 10.63
C VAL A 33 7.62 -4.25 10.00
N ARG A 34 7.27 -4.29 8.70
CA ARG A 34 7.08 -3.14 7.77
C ARG A 34 5.97 -2.12 8.12
N PHE A 35 5.85 -1.72 9.37
CA PHE A 35 4.98 -0.66 9.89
C PHE A 35 5.60 0.01 11.15
N LEU A 36 6.91 -0.18 11.38
CA LEU A 36 7.58 0.33 12.58
C LEU A 36 8.62 1.37 12.18
N PRO A 37 8.46 2.65 12.58
CA PRO A 37 9.51 3.62 12.34
C PRO A 37 10.74 3.22 13.17
N PRO A 38 11.97 3.42 12.68
CA PRO A 38 13.17 3.08 13.42
C PRO A 38 13.25 3.81 14.77
N MET A 39 14.13 3.32 15.64
CA MET A 39 14.49 4.00 16.89
C MET A 39 15.24 5.30 16.57
N PRO A 40 15.01 6.39 17.32
CA PRO A 40 15.93 7.53 17.34
C PRO A 40 17.13 7.18 18.21
N GLY A 41 18.34 7.23 17.65
CA GLY A 41 19.57 6.96 18.40
C GLY A 41 20.65 6.18 17.65
N GLU A 42 20.44 5.79 16.39
CA GLU A 42 21.59 5.57 15.51
C GLU A 42 22.14 6.95 15.19
N GLU A 43 23.22 7.33 15.88
CA GLU A 43 24.07 8.44 15.43
C GLU A 43 24.54 8.08 14.02
N GLU A 44 24.04 8.82 13.04
CA GLU A 44 24.29 8.59 11.62
C GLU A 44 25.74 8.94 11.30
N GLU A 45 26.64 7.96 11.37
CA GLU A 45 27.95 8.12 10.77
C GLU A 45 27.81 8.12 9.24
N SER A 46 28.46 9.08 8.58
CA SER A 46 28.67 9.01 7.13
C SER A 46 29.37 7.69 6.81
N GLY A 47 28.76 6.82 6.02
CA GLY A 47 29.32 5.49 5.80
C GLY A 47 28.52 4.60 4.86
N THR A 48 29.10 3.43 4.59
CA THR A 48 28.42 2.30 3.97
C THR A 48 28.09 1.32 5.09
N SER A 49 26.84 0.89 5.19
CA SER A 49 26.43 -0.20 6.07
C SER A 49 26.00 -1.39 5.21
N MET A 50 26.05 -2.60 5.76
CA MET A 50 25.53 -3.77 5.06
C MET A 50 24.84 -4.72 6.02
N THR A 51 23.60 -5.07 5.68
CA THR A 51 22.88 -6.16 6.34
C THR A 51 22.88 -7.39 5.44
N GLY A 52 23.20 -8.56 5.99
CA GLY A 52 23.06 -9.85 5.29
C GLY A 52 22.10 -10.77 6.02
N VAL A 53 21.34 -11.60 5.31
CA VAL A 53 20.48 -12.63 5.92
C VAL A 53 20.76 -13.99 5.27
N LEU A 54 20.97 -15.00 6.11
CA LEU A 54 21.00 -16.41 5.70
C LEU A 54 19.90 -17.15 6.46
N GLY A 55 18.94 -17.74 5.76
CA GLY A 55 17.81 -18.37 6.43
C GLY A 55 16.81 -19.01 5.49
N SER A 56 15.56 -19.04 5.93
CA SER A 56 14.42 -19.49 5.13
C SER A 56 13.30 -18.45 5.16
N ILE A 57 12.57 -18.34 4.06
CA ILE A 57 11.36 -17.53 3.94
C ILE A 57 10.23 -18.36 3.35
N THR A 58 9.06 -18.29 3.96
CA THR A 58 7.82 -18.86 3.43
C THR A 58 6.98 -17.73 2.85
N LEU A 59 6.73 -17.81 1.54
CA LEU A 59 5.88 -16.91 0.77
C LEU A 59 4.73 -17.72 0.21
N ASP A 60 3.49 -17.36 0.57
CA ASP A 60 2.26 -17.95 0.01
C ASP A 60 2.26 -19.50 0.04
N GLY A 61 2.74 -20.07 1.15
CA GLY A 61 2.82 -21.52 1.38
C GLY A 61 4.07 -22.21 0.85
N VAL A 62 4.89 -21.55 0.03
CA VAL A 62 6.14 -22.11 -0.51
C VAL A 62 7.33 -21.62 0.31
N THR A 63 8.21 -22.54 0.73
CA THR A 63 9.39 -22.22 1.54
C THR A 63 10.65 -22.27 0.70
N TYR A 64 11.41 -21.17 0.76
CA TYR A 64 12.68 -20.98 0.07
C TYR A 64 13.82 -20.88 1.08
N SER A 65 15.00 -21.39 0.71
CA SER A 65 16.25 -20.99 1.35
C SER A 65 16.64 -19.59 0.86
N GLN A 66 16.96 -18.69 1.78
CA GLN A 66 17.23 -17.29 1.49
C GLN A 66 18.69 -16.93 1.76
N ILE A 67 19.31 -16.30 0.76
CA ILE A 67 20.56 -15.55 0.91
C ILE A 67 20.26 -14.12 0.48
N ARG A 68 20.37 -13.17 1.39
CA ARG A 68 20.03 -11.76 1.12
C ARG A 68 21.16 -10.83 1.54
N LEU A 69 21.48 -9.85 0.71
CA LEU A 69 22.43 -8.79 1.03
C LEU A 69 21.82 -7.42 0.75
N MET A 70 21.92 -6.53 1.72
CA MET A 70 21.32 -5.20 1.70
C MET A 70 22.37 -4.16 2.08
N PRO A 71 23.31 -3.85 1.17
CA PRO A 71 24.22 -2.73 1.37
C PRO A 71 23.44 -1.41 1.24
N GLU A 72 23.78 -0.48 2.11
CA GLU A 72 23.29 0.89 2.08
C GLU A 72 24.45 1.86 1.99
N PHE A 73 24.35 2.80 1.04
CA PHE A 73 25.35 3.82 0.78
C PHE A 73 24.78 5.18 1.12
N ARG A 74 25.45 5.90 2.02
CA ARG A 74 25.14 7.30 2.32
C ARG A 74 26.32 8.18 1.93
N LEU A 75 26.08 9.07 0.98
CA LEU A 75 27.03 10.11 0.58
C LEU A 75 26.34 11.46 0.63
N TRP A 76 26.67 12.25 1.66
CA TRP A 76 25.97 13.51 1.95
C TRP A 76 24.46 13.27 2.09
N LYS A 77 23.62 13.96 1.32
CA LYS A 77 22.16 13.79 1.33
C LYS A 77 21.68 12.63 0.46
N LEU A 78 22.55 12.03 -0.37
CA LEU A 78 22.20 10.90 -1.23
C LEU A 78 22.22 9.60 -0.42
N ARG A 79 21.16 8.83 -0.55
CA ARG A 79 20.98 7.52 0.09
C ARG A 79 20.60 6.48 -0.97
N VAL A 80 21.31 5.36 -1.02
CA VAL A 80 21.04 4.24 -1.94
C VAL A 80 20.99 2.96 -1.11
N GLY A 81 19.84 2.31 -1.08
CA GLY A 81 19.69 0.97 -0.52
C GLY A 81 19.57 -0.06 -1.65
N LEU A 82 20.34 -1.15 -1.58
CA LEU A 82 20.16 -2.30 -2.46
C LEU A 82 19.49 -3.45 -1.70
N ASP A 83 18.86 -4.34 -2.45
CA ASP A 83 18.34 -5.59 -1.94
C ASP A 83 18.59 -6.74 -2.92
N LEU A 84 19.67 -7.47 -2.63
CA LEU A 84 20.15 -8.62 -3.38
C LEU A 84 19.64 -9.88 -2.70
N ASP A 85 18.41 -10.28 -3.02
CA ASP A 85 17.75 -11.47 -2.48
C ASP A 85 17.83 -12.65 -3.46
N PHE A 86 18.34 -13.78 -2.97
CA PHE A 86 18.43 -15.05 -3.69
C PHE A 86 17.58 -16.09 -2.96
N LEU A 87 16.48 -16.47 -3.59
CA LEU A 87 15.56 -17.48 -3.11
C LEU A 87 15.82 -18.79 -3.83
N VAL A 88 16.14 -19.84 -3.09
CA VAL A 88 16.44 -21.17 -3.61
C VAL A 88 15.32 -22.13 -3.21
N ASP A 89 14.72 -22.79 -4.18
CA ASP A 89 13.64 -23.77 -3.98
C ASP A 89 14.17 -25.10 -3.39
N ALA A 90 13.25 -26.06 -3.21
CA ALA A 90 13.59 -27.38 -2.67
C ALA A 90 14.47 -28.23 -3.60
N ASP A 91 14.43 -27.95 -4.91
CA ASP A 91 15.20 -28.66 -5.94
C ASP A 91 16.59 -28.04 -6.14
N GLY A 92 16.88 -26.92 -5.45
CA GLY A 92 18.15 -26.21 -5.51
C GLY A 92 18.24 -25.16 -6.62
N ASN A 93 17.12 -24.85 -7.28
CA ASN A 93 17.07 -23.81 -8.30
C ASN A 93 16.86 -22.45 -7.64
N VAL A 94 17.57 -21.44 -8.14
CA VAL A 94 17.26 -20.04 -7.81
C VAL A 94 15.97 -19.67 -8.52
N ARG A 95 15.07 -18.98 -7.83
CA ARG A 95 13.85 -18.43 -8.44
C ARG A 95 14.22 -17.51 -9.61
N GLY A 96 14.00 -17.99 -10.83
CA GLY A 96 14.40 -17.33 -12.08
C GLY A 96 13.70 -15.99 -12.30
N ASP A 97 12.41 -15.92 -11.96
CA ASP A 97 11.57 -14.71 -12.05
C ASP A 97 12.18 -13.46 -11.37
N ASP A 98 13.15 -13.63 -10.47
CA ASP A 98 13.83 -12.54 -9.79
C ASP A 98 15.10 -12.03 -10.52
N TRP A 99 15.50 -12.63 -11.65
CA TRP A 99 16.81 -12.41 -12.29
C TRP A 99 16.84 -12.51 -13.81
N ASP A 100 15.77 -12.97 -14.46
CA ASP A 100 15.79 -13.35 -15.88
C ASP A 100 15.64 -12.15 -16.83
N GLU A 101 15.08 -11.03 -16.36
CA GLU A 101 14.90 -9.80 -17.15
C GLU A 101 15.80 -8.63 -16.68
N TRP A 102 16.07 -7.68 -17.59
CA TRP A 102 16.82 -6.46 -17.26
C TRP A 102 16.09 -5.57 -16.23
N THR A 103 14.77 -5.64 -16.22
CA THR A 103 13.87 -5.03 -15.22
C THR A 103 14.11 -5.59 -13.82
N ASP A 104 14.45 -6.87 -13.71
CA ASP A 104 14.70 -7.53 -12.41
C ASP A 104 15.95 -7.01 -11.72
N LEU A 105 16.98 -6.67 -12.51
CA LEU A 105 18.18 -6.03 -12.01
C LEU A 105 17.89 -4.62 -11.45
N PHE A 106 16.95 -3.90 -12.07
CA PHE A 106 16.53 -2.60 -11.56
C PHE A 106 15.81 -2.72 -10.21
N TYR A 107 15.00 -3.76 -10.02
CA TYR A 107 14.33 -4.05 -8.76
C TYR A 107 15.26 -4.51 -7.61
N LYS A 108 16.55 -4.68 -7.87
CA LYS A 108 17.58 -4.87 -6.83
C LYS A 108 18.01 -3.57 -6.17
N ILE A 109 17.63 -2.42 -6.72
CA ILE A 109 17.72 -1.14 -6.01
C ILE A 109 16.47 -1.05 -5.13
N TYR A 110 16.65 -1.13 -3.82
CA TYR A 110 15.53 -1.08 -2.87
C TYR A 110 14.95 0.33 -2.79
N TYR A 111 15.82 1.34 -2.62
CA TYR A 111 15.43 2.74 -2.74
C TYR A 111 16.58 3.61 -3.23
N LEU A 112 16.21 4.74 -3.82
CA LEU A 112 17.11 5.87 -4.07
C LEU A 112 16.48 7.12 -3.45
N GLY A 113 17.23 7.84 -2.63
CA GLY A 113 16.74 9.04 -1.97
C GLY A 113 17.75 10.17 -1.92
N TYR A 114 17.26 11.39 -1.83
CA TYR A 114 18.06 12.58 -1.60
C TYR A 114 17.32 13.52 -0.65
N GLY A 115 17.94 13.89 0.47
CA GLY A 115 17.40 14.84 1.44
C GLY A 115 16.11 14.39 2.12
N ASP A 116 15.67 15.12 3.13
CA ASP A 116 14.43 14.84 3.86
C ASP A 116 13.29 15.77 3.42
N ARG A 117 12.03 15.44 3.73
CA ARG A 117 10.86 16.22 3.28
C ARG A 117 10.85 17.69 3.76
N SER A 118 11.69 18.05 4.74
CA SER A 118 11.92 19.44 5.19
C SER A 118 13.00 20.19 4.40
N ASP A 119 13.82 19.48 3.63
CA ASP A 119 14.89 20.08 2.84
C ASP A 119 14.37 20.90 1.66
N PRO A 120 15.15 21.85 1.13
CA PRO A 120 14.75 22.66 -0.01
C PRO A 120 14.43 21.86 -1.27
N ILE A 121 15.10 20.72 -1.46
CA ILE A 121 14.83 19.75 -2.53
C ILE A 121 15.00 18.36 -1.92
N TYR A 122 14.03 17.49 -2.15
CA TYR A 122 14.10 16.10 -1.71
C TYR A 122 13.40 15.16 -2.68
N PHE A 123 13.80 13.90 -2.67
CA PHE A 123 13.05 12.83 -3.32
C PHE A 123 13.34 11.47 -2.67
N LYS A 124 12.41 10.53 -2.85
CA LYS A 124 12.57 9.09 -2.63
C LYS A 124 11.94 8.36 -3.79
N ALA A 125 12.60 7.34 -4.31
CA ALA A 125 12.12 6.53 -5.42
C ALA A 125 12.24 5.03 -5.10
N LEU A 126 11.46 4.24 -5.82
CA LEU A 126 11.26 2.80 -5.72
C LEU A 126 10.36 2.42 -4.55
N ASN A 127 10.91 1.83 -3.49
CA ASN A 127 10.11 1.40 -2.36
C ASN A 127 9.76 2.55 -1.43
N ILE A 128 8.48 2.63 -1.04
CA ILE A 128 7.90 3.61 -0.14
C ILE A 128 7.22 2.83 0.98
N ASP A 129 7.83 2.88 2.17
CA ASP A 129 7.35 2.17 3.35
C ASP A 129 6.30 2.96 4.12
N ASP A 130 6.32 4.30 4.00
CA ASP A 130 5.30 5.19 4.54
C ASP A 130 5.15 6.45 3.68
N TYR A 131 3.90 6.80 3.39
CA TYR A 131 3.53 8.07 2.78
C TYR A 131 2.22 8.59 3.35
N SER A 132 2.32 9.72 4.05
CA SER A 132 1.18 10.48 4.54
C SER A 132 1.18 11.89 3.98
N GLN A 133 -0.03 12.41 3.69
CA GLN A 133 -0.26 13.82 3.37
C GLN A 133 -1.14 14.47 4.44
N ALA A 134 -0.89 15.76 4.69
CA ALA A 134 -1.68 16.57 5.62
C ALA A 134 -1.76 15.93 7.02
N ASN A 135 -2.97 15.65 7.50
CA ASN A 135 -3.21 14.99 8.78
C ASN A 135 -3.81 13.58 8.60
N GLY A 136 -3.71 12.99 7.40
CA GLY A 136 -4.12 11.61 7.14
C GLY A 136 -5.58 11.43 6.71
N LEU A 137 -6.27 12.49 6.27
CA LEU A 137 -7.66 12.34 5.85
C LEU A 137 -7.80 11.67 4.47
N ILE A 138 -6.78 11.81 3.60
CA ILE A 138 -6.70 11.21 2.26
C ILE A 138 -5.64 10.10 2.20
N PHE A 139 -4.36 10.47 2.33
CA PHE A 139 -3.22 9.55 2.38
C PHE A 139 -2.77 9.39 3.83
N ASP A 140 -2.84 8.16 4.33
CA ASP A 140 -2.58 7.82 5.73
C ASP A 140 -1.76 6.54 5.82
N HIS A 141 -0.45 6.72 5.97
CA HIS A 141 0.52 5.63 6.00
C HIS A 141 0.42 4.73 4.75
N TYR A 142 0.28 5.30 3.54
CA TYR A 142 0.31 4.51 2.31
C TYR A 142 1.69 3.88 2.11
N CYS A 143 1.74 2.62 1.69
CA CYS A 143 2.99 1.97 1.32
C CYS A 143 2.80 1.16 0.03
N ASN A 144 3.85 1.07 -0.79
CA ASN A 144 3.86 0.19 -1.97
C ASN A 144 4.67 -1.10 -1.69
N THR A 145 5.05 -1.33 -0.43
CA THR A 145 5.88 -2.45 0.04
C THR A 145 5.12 -3.48 0.87
N LEU A 146 3.79 -3.37 0.97
CA LEU A 146 2.94 -4.34 1.68
C LEU A 146 3.19 -5.77 1.21
N GLN A 147 3.35 -5.97 -0.10
CA GLN A 147 3.54 -7.28 -0.71
C GLN A 147 5.00 -7.69 -0.97
N TYR A 148 5.97 -6.84 -0.62
CA TYR A 148 7.37 -7.14 -0.90
C TYR A 148 7.88 -8.32 -0.03
N PRO A 149 8.76 -9.21 -0.52
CA PRO A 149 9.42 -9.21 -1.83
C PRO A 149 8.61 -9.87 -2.95
N ALA A 150 7.42 -10.44 -2.66
CA ALA A 150 6.62 -11.14 -3.66
C ALA A 150 6.20 -10.21 -4.81
N VAL A 151 5.85 -8.96 -4.50
CA VAL A 151 5.60 -7.91 -5.51
C VAL A 151 6.55 -6.73 -5.26
N ARG A 152 7.23 -6.28 -6.32
CA ARG A 152 8.19 -5.17 -6.30
C ARG A 152 7.62 -3.96 -7.06
N ASN A 153 7.18 -2.94 -6.32
CA ASN A 153 6.67 -1.70 -6.90
C ASN A 153 7.77 -0.64 -7.05
N THR A 154 7.57 0.31 -7.96
CA THR A 154 8.57 1.35 -8.27
C THR A 154 8.02 2.76 -8.10
N GLY A 155 7.56 3.10 -6.90
CA GLY A 155 6.97 4.41 -6.61
C GLY A 155 7.97 5.54 -6.47
N GLY A 156 7.50 6.72 -6.11
CA GLY A 156 8.33 7.74 -5.51
C GLY A 156 7.58 9.02 -5.16
N PHE A 157 8.25 9.89 -4.42
CA PHE A 157 7.85 11.27 -4.26
C PHE A 157 9.04 12.20 -4.43
N ALA A 158 8.76 13.42 -4.87
CA ALA A 158 9.75 14.48 -4.96
C ALA A 158 9.09 15.81 -4.59
N GLY A 159 9.85 16.68 -3.95
CA GLY A 159 9.36 17.99 -3.56
C GLY A 159 10.43 19.05 -3.46
N ILE A 160 9.94 20.29 -3.43
CA ILE A 160 10.72 21.50 -3.23
C ILE A 160 10.11 22.31 -2.10
N ASN A 161 10.96 22.89 -1.26
CA ASN A 161 10.58 23.83 -0.21
C ASN A 161 11.38 25.12 -0.36
N THR A 162 10.74 26.25 -0.12
CA THR A 162 11.37 27.56 -0.22
C THR A 162 11.12 28.38 1.03
N ASN A 163 12.05 29.26 1.35
CA ASN A 163 11.88 30.23 2.43
C ASN A 163 10.89 31.36 2.06
N MET A 164 10.53 31.49 0.79
CA MET A 164 9.60 32.52 0.31
C MET A 164 8.18 32.15 0.73
N MET A 165 7.68 32.81 1.78
CA MET A 165 6.39 32.51 2.39
C MET A 165 6.22 31.04 2.77
N GLY A 166 7.31 30.30 3.01
CA GLY A 166 7.25 28.86 3.27
C GLY A 166 6.60 28.04 2.14
N PHE A 167 6.70 28.49 0.88
CA PHE A 167 6.12 27.76 -0.25
C PHE A 167 6.77 26.39 -0.39
N GLY A 168 5.94 25.34 -0.47
CA GLY A 168 6.35 23.97 -0.76
C GLY A 168 5.48 23.34 -1.83
N LEU A 169 6.07 22.46 -2.64
CA LEU A 169 5.40 21.65 -3.65
C LEU A 169 5.92 20.21 -3.54
N GLU A 170 5.03 19.24 -3.53
CA GLU A 170 5.37 17.81 -3.55
C GLU A 170 4.49 17.08 -4.58
N GLY A 171 5.08 16.13 -5.29
CA GLY A 171 4.37 15.16 -6.12
C GLY A 171 4.74 13.73 -5.70
N PHE A 172 3.79 12.82 -5.84
CA PHE A 172 3.89 11.41 -5.48
C PHE A 172 3.30 10.53 -6.57
N THR A 173 3.87 9.34 -6.73
CA THR A 173 3.29 8.24 -7.49
C THR A 173 3.56 6.91 -6.79
N HIS A 174 2.59 6.00 -6.79
CA HIS A 174 2.81 4.66 -6.24
C HIS A 174 3.75 3.79 -7.08
N ASN A 175 3.81 4.07 -8.39
CA ASN A 175 4.58 3.31 -9.37
C ASN A 175 4.89 4.22 -10.58
N ILE A 176 6.17 4.38 -10.90
CA ILE A 176 6.69 5.28 -11.94
C ILE A 176 6.26 4.82 -13.33
N VAL A 177 6.09 3.50 -13.54
CA VAL A 177 5.67 2.92 -14.82
C VAL A 177 4.15 2.93 -14.95
N LYS A 178 3.43 2.28 -14.01
CA LYS A 178 1.95 2.19 -14.06
C LYS A 178 1.28 3.55 -13.87
N ASN A 179 1.83 4.40 -12.99
CA ASN A 179 1.41 5.79 -12.78
C ASN A 179 -0.10 5.99 -12.55
N GLN A 180 -0.77 5.02 -11.93
CA GLN A 180 -2.22 5.01 -11.64
C GLN A 180 -2.56 5.86 -10.41
N ILE A 181 -1.93 5.59 -9.26
CA ILE A 181 -2.13 6.37 -8.03
C ILE A 181 -1.12 7.52 -8.00
N LEU A 182 -1.62 8.75 -7.89
CA LEU A 182 -0.82 9.98 -7.78
C LEU A 182 -1.29 10.84 -6.61
N ALA A 183 -0.37 11.64 -6.08
CA ALA A 183 -0.72 12.70 -5.15
C ALA A 183 0.09 13.96 -5.44
N ALA A 184 -0.46 15.12 -5.10
CA ALA A 184 0.27 16.37 -5.11
C ALA A 184 -0.14 17.26 -3.94
N ARG A 185 0.81 18.04 -3.43
CA ARG A 185 0.61 18.98 -2.33
C ARG A 185 1.26 20.32 -2.65
N VAL A 186 0.53 21.40 -2.39
CA VAL A 186 1.06 22.76 -2.33
C VAL A 186 0.92 23.26 -0.90
N SER A 187 1.97 23.81 -0.31
CA SER A 187 1.96 24.35 1.06
C SER A 187 2.47 25.78 1.12
N LEU A 188 1.95 26.58 2.05
CA LEU A 188 2.22 28.01 2.19
C LEU A 188 2.19 28.44 3.67
N LYS A 189 2.96 29.47 4.02
CA LYS A 189 2.93 30.23 5.28
C LYS A 189 2.68 31.72 4.98
N PRO A 190 1.44 32.11 4.62
CA PRO A 190 1.13 33.45 4.13
C PRO A 190 1.39 34.55 5.16
N MET A 191 1.35 34.20 6.46
CA MET A 191 1.55 35.12 7.57
C MET A 191 2.99 35.16 8.11
N SER A 192 3.95 34.57 7.40
CA SER A 192 5.36 34.47 7.82
C SER A 192 6.08 35.81 8.07
N GLN A 193 5.56 36.90 7.50
CA GLN A 193 6.08 38.26 7.69
C GLN A 193 5.33 39.05 8.79
N MET A 194 4.28 38.49 9.38
CA MET A 194 3.52 39.19 10.41
C MET A 194 4.33 39.31 11.72
N PRO A 195 4.26 40.45 12.42
CA PRO A 195 4.94 40.63 13.71
C PRO A 195 4.39 39.75 14.83
N ILE A 196 3.17 39.23 14.69
CA ILE A 196 2.48 38.43 15.71
C ILE A 196 3.07 37.01 15.71
N PRO A 197 3.80 36.59 16.78
CA PRO A 197 4.53 35.32 16.77
C PRO A 197 3.65 34.09 16.53
N LEU A 198 2.41 34.11 17.05
CA LEU A 198 1.45 33.02 16.93
C LEU A 198 1.11 32.67 15.46
N PHE A 199 0.98 33.69 14.60
CA PHE A 199 0.57 33.49 13.21
C PHE A 199 1.75 33.35 12.24
N LYS A 200 2.97 33.71 12.66
CA LYS A 200 4.17 33.62 11.82
C LYS A 200 4.38 32.22 11.23
N ASN A 201 4.03 31.19 11.99
CA ASN A 201 4.19 29.78 11.60
C ASN A 201 2.89 29.10 11.20
N LEU A 202 1.79 29.84 11.01
CA LEU A 202 0.55 29.30 10.46
C LEU A 202 0.79 28.83 9.03
N SER A 203 0.61 27.53 8.80
CA SER A 203 0.74 26.92 7.48
C SER A 203 -0.60 26.47 6.94
N PHE A 204 -0.76 26.53 5.63
CA PHE A 204 -1.88 25.97 4.88
C PHE A 204 -1.36 24.97 3.85
N GLY A 205 -2.17 23.97 3.54
CA GLY A 205 -1.91 22.98 2.50
C GLY A 205 -3.13 22.80 1.60
N LEU A 206 -2.88 22.64 0.30
CA LEU A 206 -3.84 22.12 -0.67
C LEU A 206 -3.30 20.80 -1.20
N ASN A 207 -4.12 19.76 -1.21
CA ASN A 207 -3.72 18.41 -1.57
C ASN A 207 -4.69 17.83 -2.60
N VAL A 208 -4.18 16.98 -3.47
CA VAL A 208 -4.98 16.13 -4.35
C VAL A 208 -4.41 14.71 -4.33
N GLY A 209 -5.31 13.74 -4.22
CA GLY A 209 -5.03 12.33 -4.42
C GLY A 209 -5.89 11.80 -5.56
N LEU A 210 -5.35 10.93 -6.39
CA LEU A 210 -6.11 10.35 -7.49
C LEU A 210 -5.69 8.91 -7.74
N ASP A 211 -6.66 8.12 -8.17
CA ASP A 211 -6.47 6.83 -8.81
C ASP A 211 -6.99 6.92 -10.24
N ARG A 212 -6.13 6.67 -11.22
CA ARG A 212 -6.51 6.71 -12.65
C ARG A 212 -7.24 5.46 -13.11
N ASP A 213 -7.12 4.36 -12.35
CA ASP A 213 -7.74 3.10 -12.66
C ASP A 213 -7.74 2.14 -11.46
N GLN A 214 -8.87 2.11 -10.74
CA GLN A 214 -9.03 1.23 -9.59
C GLN A 214 -9.01 -0.26 -9.95
N HIS A 215 -9.40 -0.64 -11.18
CA HIS A 215 -9.35 -2.04 -11.61
C HIS A 215 -7.94 -2.51 -11.95
N GLY A 216 -7.00 -1.58 -12.14
CA GLY A 216 -5.64 -1.90 -12.58
C GLY A 216 -4.82 -2.74 -11.60
N LYS A 217 -5.39 -3.18 -10.46
CA LYS A 217 -4.78 -4.18 -9.55
C LYS A 217 -4.51 -5.47 -10.32
N TYR A 218 -5.47 -5.86 -11.13
CA TYR A 218 -5.39 -7.03 -11.99
C TYR A 218 -4.91 -6.60 -13.38
N GLU A 219 -4.03 -7.39 -13.95
CA GLU A 219 -3.47 -7.14 -15.29
C GLU A 219 -4.41 -7.68 -16.36
N ASP A 220 -4.23 -7.19 -17.58
CA ASP A 220 -4.84 -7.67 -18.82
C ASP A 220 -3.68 -7.63 -19.83
N LYS A 221 -3.02 -8.78 -19.99
CA LYS A 221 -1.74 -8.85 -20.72
C LYS A 221 -1.91 -8.84 -22.22
N ASP A 222 -2.96 -9.47 -22.74
CA ASP A 222 -3.20 -9.56 -24.17
C ASP A 222 -4.13 -8.47 -24.71
N GLY A 223 -4.77 -7.70 -23.82
CA GLY A 223 -5.53 -6.49 -24.14
C GLY A 223 -6.94 -6.77 -24.65
N ASP A 224 -7.51 -7.94 -24.35
CA ASP A 224 -8.89 -8.28 -24.73
C ASP A 224 -9.96 -7.70 -23.78
N LYS A 225 -9.51 -7.02 -22.71
CA LYS A 225 -10.29 -6.36 -21.65
C LYS A 225 -10.83 -7.32 -20.59
N ILE A 226 -10.46 -8.59 -20.61
CA ILE A 226 -10.73 -9.57 -19.56
C ILE A 226 -9.50 -9.63 -18.65
N PRO A 227 -9.62 -9.27 -17.37
CA PRO A 227 -8.52 -9.39 -16.42
C PRO A 227 -7.97 -10.82 -16.30
N ASP A 228 -6.63 -10.94 -16.32
CA ASP A 228 -5.85 -12.18 -16.16
C ASP A 228 -6.26 -13.04 -14.96
N VAL A 229 -6.87 -12.45 -13.93
CA VAL A 229 -7.26 -13.16 -12.70
C VAL A 229 -8.42 -14.14 -12.91
N TYR A 230 -9.23 -13.95 -13.95
CA TYR A 230 -10.26 -14.93 -14.36
C TYR A 230 -10.23 -15.27 -15.85
N ASP A 231 -9.41 -14.60 -16.65
CA ASP A 231 -9.10 -15.03 -18.01
C ASP A 231 -8.42 -16.41 -18.00
N ARG A 232 -9.01 -17.37 -18.73
CA ARG A 232 -8.47 -18.73 -18.89
C ARG A 232 -7.33 -18.81 -19.90
N PHE A 233 -7.22 -17.83 -20.79
CA PHE A 233 -6.19 -17.74 -21.83
C PHE A 233 -5.51 -16.35 -21.84
N PRO A 234 -4.84 -15.91 -20.76
CA PRO A 234 -4.32 -14.54 -20.54
C PRO A 234 -3.19 -14.07 -21.48
N ASN A 235 -2.89 -14.83 -22.52
CA ASN A 235 -1.91 -14.47 -23.54
C ASN A 235 -2.50 -14.57 -24.97
N ASN A 236 -3.82 -14.73 -25.11
CA ASN A 236 -4.51 -14.89 -26.37
C ASN A 236 -5.76 -14.01 -26.42
N SER A 237 -5.62 -12.84 -27.02
CA SER A 237 -6.68 -11.83 -27.08
C SER A 237 -7.97 -12.21 -27.84
N ASN A 238 -8.08 -13.45 -28.32
CA ASN A 238 -9.27 -13.98 -29.00
C ASN A 238 -9.95 -15.10 -28.20
N ALA A 239 -9.46 -15.42 -27.00
CA ALA A 239 -9.93 -16.49 -26.15
C ALA A 239 -9.85 -16.03 -24.69
N TRP A 240 -10.92 -16.22 -23.92
CA TRP A 240 -10.95 -15.80 -22.51
C TRP A 240 -11.67 -16.76 -21.56
N ALA A 241 -12.58 -17.58 -22.08
CA ALA A 241 -13.43 -18.49 -21.32
C ALA A 241 -13.17 -19.94 -21.76
N ASP A 242 -13.26 -20.84 -20.78
CA ASP A 242 -13.12 -22.30 -20.87
C ASP A 242 -14.10 -22.86 -19.85
N THR A 243 -15.38 -22.91 -20.24
CA THR A 243 -16.53 -23.17 -19.36
C THR A 243 -16.46 -24.56 -18.76
N ASP A 244 -16.16 -25.59 -19.57
CA ASP A 244 -16.09 -26.97 -19.12
C ASP A 244 -14.70 -27.38 -18.60
N GLY A 245 -13.68 -26.54 -18.82
CA GLY A 245 -12.33 -26.72 -18.32
C GLY A 245 -11.53 -27.77 -19.09
N ASP A 246 -11.90 -28.08 -20.34
CA ASP A 246 -11.22 -29.07 -21.17
C ASP A 246 -9.95 -28.50 -21.86
N GLY A 247 -9.78 -27.18 -21.81
CA GLY A 247 -8.65 -26.44 -22.40
C GLY A 247 -8.88 -25.94 -23.82
N VAL A 248 -10.07 -26.12 -24.37
CA VAL A 248 -10.56 -25.50 -25.62
C VAL A 248 -11.31 -24.22 -25.25
N PRO A 249 -10.98 -23.08 -25.89
CA PRO A 249 -11.73 -21.85 -25.62
C PRO A 249 -13.17 -21.93 -26.12
N ASP A 250 -14.12 -21.41 -25.34
CA ASP A 250 -15.55 -21.34 -25.68
C ASP A 250 -15.81 -20.74 -27.07
N GLN A 251 -14.97 -19.79 -27.51
CA GLN A 251 -15.06 -19.14 -28.83
C GLN A 251 -14.83 -20.11 -30.01
N THR A 252 -14.23 -21.26 -29.71
CA THR A 252 -13.85 -22.32 -30.65
C THR A 252 -14.26 -23.71 -30.17
N ASP A 253 -15.15 -23.79 -29.19
CA ASP A 253 -15.73 -25.03 -28.72
C ASP A 253 -17.06 -25.30 -29.44
N ILE A 254 -17.37 -26.58 -29.65
CA ILE A 254 -18.63 -27.07 -30.20
C ILE A 254 -19.57 -27.65 -29.12
N ASP A 255 -19.09 -27.80 -27.89
CA ASP A 255 -19.79 -28.35 -26.71
C ASP A 255 -19.35 -27.52 -25.49
N ILE A 256 -19.81 -26.27 -25.40
CA ILE A 256 -19.24 -25.27 -24.46
C ILE A 256 -19.38 -25.69 -22.99
N ASP A 257 -20.47 -26.34 -22.58
CA ASP A 257 -20.69 -26.74 -21.18
C ASP A 257 -20.33 -28.21 -20.90
N GLY A 258 -19.76 -28.91 -21.89
CA GLY A 258 -19.17 -30.23 -21.74
C GLY A 258 -20.17 -31.33 -21.38
N ASP A 259 -21.44 -31.17 -21.72
CA ASP A 259 -22.50 -32.11 -21.37
C ASP A 259 -22.54 -33.34 -22.31
N ASN A 260 -21.66 -33.38 -23.32
CA ASN A 260 -21.55 -34.35 -24.41
C ASN A 260 -22.68 -34.26 -25.46
N SER A 261 -23.35 -33.12 -25.53
CA SER A 261 -24.31 -32.78 -26.57
C SER A 261 -23.72 -31.69 -27.44
N LEU A 262 -23.91 -31.79 -28.76
CA LEU A 262 -23.44 -30.75 -29.66
C LEU A 262 -24.32 -29.50 -29.53
N ASP A 263 -23.71 -28.34 -29.32
CA ASP A 263 -24.42 -27.08 -29.20
C ASP A 263 -25.26 -26.75 -30.44
N ASP A 264 -26.40 -26.10 -30.23
CA ASP A 264 -27.25 -25.57 -31.30
C ASP A 264 -26.60 -24.31 -31.91
N PRO A 265 -26.44 -24.26 -33.25
CA PRO A 265 -25.95 -23.09 -33.97
C PRO A 265 -26.58 -21.74 -33.63
N VAL A 266 -27.80 -21.73 -33.08
CA VAL A 266 -28.50 -20.51 -32.64
C VAL A 266 -27.80 -19.84 -31.45
N VAL A 267 -27.25 -20.64 -30.53
CA VAL A 267 -26.58 -20.18 -29.31
C VAL A 267 -25.06 -20.29 -29.40
N ASN A 268 -24.55 -21.22 -30.22
CA ASN A 268 -23.13 -21.33 -30.56
C ASN A 268 -22.91 -21.27 -32.09
N PRO A 269 -22.69 -20.07 -32.67
CA PRO A 269 -22.45 -19.93 -34.11
C PRO A 269 -21.19 -20.65 -34.63
N TYR A 270 -20.25 -21.01 -33.76
CA TYR A 270 -19.05 -21.75 -34.15
C TYR A 270 -19.39 -23.16 -34.65
N VAL A 271 -20.45 -23.79 -34.10
CA VAL A 271 -20.92 -25.10 -34.57
C VAL A 271 -21.32 -25.06 -36.05
N ASP A 272 -21.98 -24.00 -36.54
CA ASP A 272 -22.33 -23.89 -37.96
C ASP A 272 -21.10 -23.64 -38.85
N LEU A 273 -20.04 -23.02 -38.30
CA LEU A 273 -18.77 -22.85 -39.01
C LEU A 273 -18.07 -24.20 -39.22
N VAL A 274 -18.12 -25.08 -38.22
CA VAL A 274 -17.53 -26.43 -38.27
C VAL A 274 -18.41 -27.41 -39.04
N TYR A 275 -19.73 -27.35 -38.84
CA TYR A 275 -20.76 -28.21 -39.45
C TYR A 275 -21.86 -27.40 -40.16
N PRO A 276 -21.59 -26.86 -41.37
CA PRO A 276 -22.53 -25.98 -42.06
C PRO A 276 -23.91 -26.61 -42.30
N GLY A 277 -24.95 -25.94 -41.80
CA GLY A 277 -26.35 -26.31 -41.96
C GLY A 277 -26.84 -27.41 -41.01
N ILE A 278 -26.08 -27.74 -39.95
CA ILE A 278 -26.39 -28.86 -39.04
C ILE A 278 -27.80 -28.78 -38.44
N GLY A 279 -28.29 -27.59 -38.11
CA GLY A 279 -29.64 -27.36 -37.58
C GLY A 279 -30.78 -27.76 -38.53
N GLY A 280 -30.49 -27.98 -39.82
CA GLY A 280 -31.47 -28.43 -40.82
C GLY A 280 -31.64 -29.95 -40.91
N TYR A 281 -30.79 -30.74 -40.25
CA TYR A 281 -30.75 -32.21 -40.41
C TYR A 281 -31.54 -32.98 -39.34
N GLY A 282 -32.13 -32.30 -38.36
CA GLY A 282 -32.98 -32.92 -37.33
C GLY A 282 -32.22 -33.71 -36.26
N PHE A 283 -31.00 -33.29 -35.94
CA PHE A 283 -30.27 -33.75 -34.75
C PHE A 283 -30.87 -33.12 -33.48
N ASP A 284 -30.76 -33.83 -32.35
CA ASP A 284 -31.01 -33.26 -31.04
C ASP A 284 -29.75 -32.45 -30.66
N LEU A 285 -29.85 -31.12 -30.78
CA LEU A 285 -28.78 -30.17 -30.47
C LEU A 285 -29.10 -29.47 -29.14
N ASP A 286 -28.07 -29.13 -28.37
CA ASP A 286 -28.28 -28.43 -27.11
C ASP A 286 -28.46 -26.92 -27.31
N ALA A 287 -29.62 -26.41 -26.90
CA ALA A 287 -29.94 -24.99 -26.97
C ALA A 287 -29.82 -24.30 -25.60
N SER A 288 -29.41 -25.02 -24.56
CA SER A 288 -29.44 -24.59 -23.16
C SER A 288 -28.05 -24.59 -22.52
N ILE A 289 -27.10 -23.96 -23.21
CA ILE A 289 -25.70 -23.89 -22.80
C ILE A 289 -25.54 -23.06 -21.52
N ALA A 290 -24.91 -23.65 -20.51
CA ALA A 290 -24.53 -22.97 -19.26
C ALA A 290 -23.15 -22.29 -19.34
N ALA A 291 -22.87 -21.53 -20.41
CA ALA A 291 -21.57 -20.90 -20.68
C ALA A 291 -21.18 -19.84 -19.64
N ASP A 292 -19.97 -19.87 -19.10
CA ASP A 292 -19.46 -18.90 -18.13
C ASP A 292 -19.46 -17.45 -18.67
N ASN A 293 -19.70 -16.48 -17.78
CA ASN A 293 -19.75 -15.06 -18.13
C ASN A 293 -18.62 -14.27 -17.46
N LEU A 294 -17.66 -13.81 -18.26
CA LEU A 294 -16.51 -13.03 -17.79
C LEU A 294 -16.73 -11.54 -18.12
N THR A 295 -16.68 -10.69 -17.10
CA THR A 295 -16.93 -9.25 -17.26
C THR A 295 -15.71 -8.54 -17.83
N ALA A 296 -15.89 -7.82 -18.94
CA ALA A 296 -14.85 -6.99 -19.55
C ALA A 296 -14.76 -5.58 -18.93
N TYR A 297 -13.54 -5.03 -18.84
CA TYR A 297 -13.23 -3.72 -18.26
C TYR A 297 -12.42 -2.85 -19.23
N ASP A 298 -13.09 -2.02 -20.03
CA ASP A 298 -12.42 -1.19 -21.05
C ASP A 298 -12.35 0.31 -20.73
N VAL A 299 -13.08 0.76 -19.70
CA VAL A 299 -13.04 2.14 -19.21
C VAL A 299 -12.35 2.17 -17.84
N PRO A 300 -11.19 2.84 -17.73
CA PRO A 300 -10.50 3.00 -16.45
C PRO A 300 -11.41 3.66 -15.40
N LYS A 301 -11.52 3.02 -14.23
CA LYS A 301 -12.40 3.51 -13.15
C LYS A 301 -11.64 4.49 -12.27
N ARG A 302 -11.81 5.79 -12.56
CA ARG A 302 -11.07 6.90 -11.94
C ARG A 302 -11.70 7.40 -10.66
N LEU A 303 -10.88 7.74 -9.68
CA LEU A 303 -11.30 8.40 -8.45
C LEU A 303 -10.35 9.54 -8.09
N MET A 304 -10.89 10.64 -7.58
CA MET A 304 -10.12 11.82 -7.23
C MET A 304 -10.62 12.43 -5.93
N ILE A 305 -9.68 12.87 -5.09
CA ILE A 305 -9.95 13.43 -3.77
C ILE A 305 -9.13 14.72 -3.62
N TYR A 306 -9.78 15.79 -3.18
CA TYR A 306 -9.11 17.06 -2.89
C TYR A 306 -9.19 17.34 -1.39
N SER A 307 -8.13 17.84 -0.77
CA SER A 307 -8.18 18.37 0.60
C SER A 307 -7.52 19.72 0.78
N MET A 308 -7.94 20.41 1.82
CA MET A 308 -7.30 21.62 2.33
C MET A 308 -7.04 21.44 3.83
N ASP A 309 -5.85 21.82 4.27
CA ASP A 309 -5.44 21.76 5.67
C ASP A 309 -4.87 23.09 6.17
N TYR A 310 -4.87 23.25 7.49
CA TYR A 310 -4.06 24.25 8.16
C TYR A 310 -3.41 23.68 9.42
N ARG A 311 -2.31 24.30 9.85
CA ARG A 311 -1.65 24.03 11.13
C ARG A 311 -1.22 25.32 11.79
N LEU A 312 -1.65 25.51 13.04
CA LEU A 312 -1.37 26.65 13.89
C LEU A 312 -0.55 26.19 15.11
N PRO A 313 0.77 26.46 15.14
CA PRO A 313 1.58 26.25 16.34
C PRO A 313 1.12 27.19 17.46
N LEU A 314 0.69 26.64 18.60
CA LEU A 314 0.24 27.40 19.77
C LEU A 314 1.38 27.60 20.76
N VAL A 315 2.21 26.56 20.94
CA VAL A 315 3.42 26.57 21.77
C VAL A 315 4.53 25.85 21.01
N ASP A 316 5.70 26.46 20.91
CA ASP A 316 6.90 25.87 20.32
C ASP A 316 8.08 26.10 21.27
N ALA A 317 8.16 25.28 22.30
CA ALA A 317 9.26 25.25 23.26
C ALA A 317 10.10 23.98 23.06
N GLU A 318 11.31 23.99 23.59
CA GLU A 318 12.28 22.89 23.46
C GLU A 318 11.71 21.54 23.93
N TYR A 319 11.03 21.52 25.09
CA TYR A 319 10.50 20.30 25.72
C TYR A 319 8.99 20.11 25.57
N PHE A 320 8.28 21.11 25.02
CA PHE A 320 6.83 21.08 24.87
C PHE A 320 6.40 21.81 23.61
N LYS A 321 5.72 21.10 22.72
CA LYS A 321 5.08 21.66 21.53
C LYS A 321 3.59 21.36 21.58
N LEU A 322 2.78 22.35 21.22
CA LEU A 322 1.33 22.23 21.12
C LEU A 322 0.90 22.95 19.86
N TYR A 323 0.05 22.31 19.06
CA TYR A 323 -0.49 22.89 17.84
C TYR A 323 -1.94 22.48 17.63
N ASN A 324 -2.70 23.39 17.04
CA ASN A 324 -4.03 23.10 16.52
C ASN A 324 -3.94 22.92 15.00
N TYR A 325 -4.78 22.06 14.45
CA TYR A 325 -4.89 21.86 13.03
C TYR A 325 -6.33 21.51 12.66
N GLY A 326 -6.59 21.59 11.35
CA GLY A 326 -7.80 21.07 10.76
C GLY A 326 -7.56 20.68 9.31
N GLU A 327 -8.43 19.83 8.80
CA GLU A 327 -8.41 19.36 7.42
C GLU A 327 -9.83 19.14 6.93
N ILE A 328 -10.10 19.46 5.67
CA ILE A 328 -11.33 19.12 4.97
C ILE A 328 -10.97 18.39 3.68
N ALA A 329 -11.63 17.27 3.39
CA ALA A 329 -11.44 16.48 2.19
C ALA A 329 -12.78 16.23 1.48
N LYS A 330 -12.76 16.13 0.16
CA LYS A 330 -13.90 15.82 -0.70
C LYS A 330 -13.50 14.77 -1.71
N ILE A 331 -14.22 13.66 -1.76
CA ILE A 331 -14.12 12.67 -2.85
C ILE A 331 -15.04 13.17 -3.98
N ASP A 332 -14.50 13.33 -5.18
CA ASP A 332 -15.22 13.86 -6.34
C ASP A 332 -16.39 12.93 -6.71
N GLY A 333 -17.59 13.48 -6.90
CA GLY A 333 -18.83 12.69 -7.10
C GLY A 333 -19.43 12.05 -5.84
N TYR A 334 -18.72 12.06 -4.70
CA TYR A 334 -19.10 11.38 -3.46
C TYR A 334 -19.19 12.35 -2.27
N GLY A 335 -18.86 11.91 -1.06
CA GLY A 335 -18.97 12.66 0.19
C GLY A 335 -17.74 13.50 0.56
N SER A 336 -17.80 14.13 1.73
CA SER A 336 -16.73 14.94 2.31
C SER A 336 -16.51 14.60 3.79
N GLY A 337 -15.28 14.77 4.26
CA GLY A 337 -14.90 14.64 5.66
C GLY A 337 -14.14 15.84 6.16
N TYR A 338 -14.17 16.05 7.47
CA TYR A 338 -13.36 17.07 8.11
C TYR A 338 -12.88 16.67 9.49
N ILE A 339 -11.68 17.15 9.81
CA ILE A 339 -11.02 17.09 11.10
C ILE A 339 -11.05 18.50 11.66
N PHE A 340 -11.87 18.75 12.69
CA PHE A 340 -11.79 19.98 13.48
C PHE A 340 -12.61 19.87 14.78
N PRO A 341 -12.05 20.30 15.91
CA PRO A 341 -10.64 20.64 16.13
C PRO A 341 -9.73 19.40 16.10
N GLY A 342 -8.55 19.54 15.50
CA GLY A 342 -7.39 18.66 15.71
C GLY A 342 -6.40 19.33 16.65
N LEU A 343 -5.90 18.58 17.64
CA LEU A 343 -4.87 19.03 18.58
C LEU A 343 -3.72 18.03 18.55
N GLY A 344 -2.50 18.53 18.43
CA GLY A 344 -1.30 17.72 18.50
C GLY A 344 -0.34 18.29 19.55
N ALA A 345 0.28 17.39 20.31
CA ALA A 345 1.24 17.76 21.34
C ALA A 345 2.47 16.86 21.30
N LYS A 346 3.64 17.44 21.54
CA LYS A 346 4.89 16.71 21.76
C LYS A 346 5.48 17.16 23.09
N PHE A 347 5.66 16.22 24.01
CA PHE A 347 6.13 16.51 25.36
C PHE A 347 6.91 15.34 25.93
N SER A 348 8.14 15.61 26.39
CA SER A 348 9.03 14.56 26.90
C SER A 348 9.15 13.40 25.90
N ILE A 349 8.84 12.18 26.33
CA ILE A 349 8.84 10.95 25.54
C ILE A 349 7.59 10.76 24.67
N PHE A 350 6.60 11.65 24.77
CA PHE A 350 5.29 11.48 24.15
C PHE A 350 5.08 12.39 22.95
N GLU A 351 4.37 11.85 21.96
CA GLU A 351 3.76 12.57 20.86
C GLU A 351 2.31 12.11 20.75
N SER A 352 1.36 13.03 20.83
CA SER A 352 -0.06 12.70 20.82
C SER A 352 -0.85 13.57 19.86
N ARG A 353 -1.94 12.99 19.34
CA ARG A 353 -2.96 13.70 18.57
C ARG A 353 -4.34 13.36 19.12
N LEU A 354 -5.22 14.34 19.11
CA LEU A 354 -6.64 14.18 19.40
C LEU A 354 -7.43 14.97 18.35
N GLU A 355 -8.40 14.32 17.73
CA GLU A 355 -9.14 14.85 16.60
C GLU A 355 -10.63 14.62 16.80
N MET A 356 -11.42 15.66 16.54
CA MET A 356 -12.84 15.53 16.26
C MET A 356 -13.01 15.36 14.76
N ARG A 357 -13.66 14.27 14.35
CA ARG A 357 -13.87 13.91 12.95
C ARG A 357 -15.37 13.92 12.63
N ARG A 358 -15.73 14.42 11.46
CA ARG A 358 -17.09 14.32 10.92
C ARG A 358 -17.06 14.04 9.43
N PHE A 359 -17.86 13.08 9.01
CA PHE A 359 -17.98 12.59 7.66
C PHE A 359 -19.44 12.71 7.21
N SER A 360 -19.66 13.15 5.96
CA SER A 360 -20.95 13.02 5.32
C SER A 360 -21.18 11.57 4.89
N GLU A 361 -22.39 11.27 4.40
CA GLU A 361 -22.60 10.07 3.61
C GLU A 361 -21.64 10.02 2.43
N ARG A 362 -21.35 8.81 1.96
CA ARG A 362 -20.47 8.52 0.83
C ARG A 362 -19.04 9.02 1.02
N PHE A 363 -18.54 9.03 2.26
CA PHE A 363 -17.15 9.38 2.56
C PHE A 363 -16.49 8.34 3.48
N LEU A 364 -15.32 7.85 3.07
CA LEU A 364 -14.45 7.02 3.89
C LEU A 364 -13.11 7.75 4.08
N PRO A 365 -12.62 7.95 5.32
CA PRO A 365 -11.33 8.58 5.59
C PRO A 365 -10.17 7.64 5.25
N SER A 366 -8.95 8.17 5.19
CA SER A 366 -7.74 7.37 4.96
C SER A 366 -7.86 6.51 3.70
N TRP A 367 -8.42 7.07 2.62
CA TRP A 367 -8.77 6.32 1.41
C TRP A 367 -7.57 5.55 0.86
N PHE A 368 -6.43 6.23 0.75
CA PHE A 368 -5.14 5.68 0.37
C PHE A 368 -4.31 5.39 1.63
N ASP A 369 -4.52 4.22 2.24
CA ASP A 369 -3.72 3.72 3.34
C ASP A 369 -2.81 2.57 2.89
N HIS A 370 -2.06 1.97 3.82
CA HIS A 370 -1.16 0.85 3.51
C HIS A 370 -1.86 -0.39 2.94
N LEU A 371 -3.18 -0.55 3.12
CA LEU A 371 -3.94 -1.67 2.54
C LEU A 371 -4.51 -1.32 1.16
N TYR A 372 -4.33 -0.09 0.67
CA TYR A 372 -5.05 0.39 -0.51
C TYR A 372 -4.77 -0.46 -1.75
N ASP A 373 -3.50 -0.74 -2.07
CA ASP A 373 -3.17 -1.50 -3.29
C ASP A 373 -3.86 -2.87 -3.33
N ASP A 374 -3.97 -3.53 -2.17
CA ASP A 374 -4.62 -4.83 -2.05
C ASP A 374 -6.15 -4.70 -2.05
N GLN A 375 -6.68 -3.64 -1.47
CA GLN A 375 -8.12 -3.41 -1.34
C GLN A 375 -8.75 -2.68 -2.53
N ARG A 376 -7.96 -2.11 -3.45
CA ARG A 376 -8.46 -1.21 -4.51
C ARG A 376 -9.46 -1.87 -5.46
N ALA A 377 -9.29 -3.17 -5.71
CA ALA A 377 -10.27 -4.02 -6.41
C ALA A 377 -10.21 -5.46 -5.88
N GLN A 378 -11.36 -6.13 -5.86
CA GLN A 378 -11.47 -7.56 -5.56
C GLN A 378 -12.11 -8.31 -6.71
N TYR A 379 -11.73 -9.57 -6.84
CA TYR A 379 -12.27 -10.50 -7.81
C TYR A 379 -13.37 -11.33 -7.14
N TYR A 380 -14.49 -11.50 -7.83
CA TYR A 380 -15.62 -12.30 -7.39
C TYR A 380 -16.06 -13.27 -8.48
N MET A 381 -16.54 -14.42 -8.04
CA MET A 381 -17.22 -15.43 -8.82
C MET A 381 -18.56 -15.72 -8.17
N VAL A 382 -19.64 -15.66 -8.97
CA VAL A 382 -21.00 -15.96 -8.51
C VAL A 382 -21.59 -17.00 -9.44
N THR A 383 -21.94 -18.15 -8.88
CA THR A 383 -22.65 -19.23 -9.59
C THR A 383 -24.14 -18.96 -9.56
N ASP A 384 -24.78 -18.98 -10.72
CA ASP A 384 -26.24 -19.00 -10.82
C ASP A 384 -26.76 -20.37 -10.33
N PRO A 385 -27.62 -20.41 -9.29
CA PRO A 385 -28.09 -21.67 -8.72
C PRO A 385 -29.05 -22.45 -9.63
N ASP A 386 -29.65 -21.80 -10.63
CA ASP A 386 -30.61 -22.42 -11.54
C ASP A 386 -29.91 -22.97 -12.80
N SER A 387 -28.99 -22.19 -13.41
CA SER A 387 -28.26 -22.61 -14.61
C SER A 387 -26.92 -23.28 -14.34
N GLY A 388 -26.31 -23.06 -13.18
CA GLY A 388 -24.94 -23.51 -12.87
C GLY A 388 -23.85 -22.63 -13.49
N GLN A 389 -24.21 -21.58 -14.23
CA GLN A 389 -23.28 -20.64 -14.88
C GLN A 389 -22.48 -19.83 -13.86
N ASP A 390 -21.15 -19.76 -14.02
CA ASP A 390 -20.32 -18.87 -13.22
C ASP A 390 -20.19 -17.48 -13.89
N THR A 391 -20.40 -16.42 -13.09
CA THR A 391 -20.14 -15.04 -13.50
C THR A 391 -18.95 -14.47 -12.74
N TYR A 392 -17.96 -13.97 -13.49
CA TYR A 392 -16.72 -13.42 -12.97
C TYR A 392 -16.68 -11.91 -13.16
N TYR A 393 -16.35 -11.17 -12.11
CA TYR A 393 -16.24 -9.72 -12.16
C TYR A 393 -15.29 -9.14 -11.12
N LEU A 394 -14.90 -7.89 -11.33
CA LEU A 394 -14.17 -7.06 -10.39
C LEU A 394 -15.09 -6.05 -9.69
N GLU A 395 -14.91 -5.91 -8.38
CA GLU A 395 -15.51 -4.83 -7.60
C GLU A 395 -14.43 -3.90 -7.05
N ALA A 396 -14.47 -2.62 -7.45
CA ALA A 396 -13.57 -1.60 -6.94
C ALA A 396 -13.96 -1.13 -5.53
N LYS A 397 -12.97 -0.74 -4.71
CA LYS A 397 -13.17 -0.19 -3.34
C LYS A 397 -14.18 0.94 -3.29
N GLU A 398 -14.29 1.72 -4.37
CA GLU A 398 -15.28 2.79 -4.56
C GLU A 398 -16.74 2.35 -4.32
N SER A 399 -17.12 1.09 -4.56
CA SER A 399 -18.49 0.60 -4.27
C SER A 399 -18.87 0.80 -2.80
N ARG A 400 -17.90 0.66 -1.88
CA ARG A 400 -18.08 0.88 -0.43
C ARG A 400 -18.46 2.31 -0.08
N LEU A 401 -18.23 3.28 -0.97
CA LEU A 401 -18.69 4.65 -0.76
C LEU A 401 -20.21 4.73 -0.83
N GLU A 402 -20.89 3.93 -1.65
CA GLU A 402 -22.37 3.99 -1.74
C GLU A 402 -23.05 3.60 -0.42
N GLU A 403 -22.39 2.75 0.36
CA GLU A 403 -22.89 2.26 1.64
C GLU A 403 -22.46 3.14 2.82
N ALA A 404 -21.42 3.97 2.65
CA ALA A 404 -20.85 4.77 3.71
C ALA A 404 -21.86 5.80 4.26
N LYS A 405 -22.14 5.72 5.57
CA LYS A 405 -23.08 6.61 6.27
C LYS A 405 -22.38 7.81 6.88
N ALA A 406 -23.16 8.87 7.10
CA ALA A 406 -22.68 10.04 7.83
C ALA A 406 -22.24 9.64 9.25
N ALA A 407 -21.09 10.17 9.67
CA ALA A 407 -20.49 9.80 10.94
C ALA A 407 -19.87 11.00 11.65
N PHE A 408 -19.82 10.94 12.97
CA PHE A 408 -19.14 11.89 13.84
C PHE A 408 -18.43 11.12 14.95
N GLY A 409 -17.22 11.51 15.29
CA GLY A 409 -16.43 10.73 16.23
C GLY A 409 -15.11 11.35 16.59
N TRP A 410 -14.30 10.54 17.24
CA TRP A 410 -13.02 10.92 17.80
C TRP A 410 -11.94 10.01 17.24
N TYR A 411 -10.78 10.61 17.00
CA TYR A 411 -9.55 9.89 16.75
C TYR A 411 -8.48 10.35 17.73
N GLY A 412 -7.67 9.41 18.21
CA GLY A 412 -6.54 9.70 19.08
C GLY A 412 -5.34 8.85 18.71
N SER A 413 -4.16 9.46 18.72
CA SER A 413 -2.89 8.75 18.61
C SER A 413 -1.98 9.08 19.78
N LEU A 414 -1.22 8.10 20.25
CA LEU A 414 -0.18 8.25 21.26
C LEU A 414 1.05 7.46 20.82
N SER A 415 2.16 8.14 20.64
CA SER A 415 3.49 7.58 20.47
C SER A 415 4.32 7.88 21.71
N ALA A 416 4.96 6.87 22.29
CA ALA A 416 5.85 6.97 23.43
C ALA A 416 7.21 6.35 23.10
N LYS A 417 8.28 7.13 23.27
CA LYS A 417 9.68 6.70 23.07
C LYS A 417 10.39 6.60 24.43
N LEU A 418 10.38 5.41 25.02
CA LEU A 418 10.93 5.13 26.34
C LEU A 418 12.44 4.93 26.27
N MET A 419 13.19 6.02 26.08
CA MET A 419 14.65 6.02 25.90
C MET A 419 15.06 4.96 24.85
N ASN A 420 16.06 4.12 25.16
CA ASN A 420 16.52 3.03 24.31
C ASN A 420 15.89 1.67 24.72
N ILE A 421 14.77 1.68 25.44
CA ILE A 421 14.15 0.47 25.99
C ILE A 421 12.94 0.04 25.19
N ALA A 422 12.06 0.98 24.82
CA ALA A 422 10.84 0.63 24.12
C ALA A 422 10.25 1.80 23.33
N LYS A 423 9.48 1.44 22.31
CA LYS A 423 8.66 2.34 21.52
C LYS A 423 7.24 1.77 21.48
N LEU A 424 6.26 2.60 21.83
CA LEU A 424 4.85 2.26 21.78
C LEU A 424 4.16 3.27 20.88
N VAL A 425 3.36 2.81 19.92
CA VAL A 425 2.41 3.63 19.17
C VAL A 425 1.04 3.00 19.31
N VAL A 426 0.04 3.81 19.65
CA VAL A 426 -1.36 3.39 19.71
C VAL A 426 -2.20 4.42 18.99
N GLU A 427 -3.09 3.96 18.12
CA GLU A 427 -4.06 4.77 17.40
C GLU A 427 -5.45 4.19 17.60
N PHE A 428 -6.40 5.06 17.88
CA PHE A 428 -7.77 4.67 18.17
C PHE A 428 -8.74 5.60 17.46
N GLN A 429 -9.79 5.03 16.89
CA GLN A 429 -10.91 5.77 16.32
C GLN A 429 -12.22 5.19 16.82
N ASP A 430 -13.15 6.08 17.18
CA ASP A 430 -14.55 5.72 17.41
C ASP A 430 -15.49 6.69 16.71
N MET A 431 -16.26 6.17 15.76
CA MET A 431 -17.22 6.91 14.94
C MET A 431 -18.65 6.47 15.24
N TYR A 432 -19.57 7.43 15.28
CA TYR A 432 -20.99 7.23 15.55
C TYR A 432 -21.84 7.90 14.47
N GLY A 433 -22.97 7.30 14.13
CA GLY A 433 -23.88 7.83 13.13
C GLY A 433 -25.16 7.01 13.06
N GLU A 434 -26.23 7.61 12.55
CA GLU A 434 -27.47 6.87 12.28
C GLU A 434 -27.24 5.86 11.15
N GLY A 435 -27.58 4.59 11.39
CA GLY A 435 -27.39 3.51 10.41
C GLY A 435 -25.92 3.13 10.15
N LEU A 436 -24.97 3.67 10.92
CA LEU A 436 -23.55 3.38 10.76
C LEU A 436 -23.23 1.96 11.28
N SER A 437 -22.75 1.08 10.41
CA SER A 437 -22.38 -0.31 10.74
C SER A 437 -20.90 -0.47 11.12
N THR A 438 -20.02 0.40 10.63
CA THR A 438 -18.56 0.34 10.83
C THR A 438 -18.00 1.72 11.17
N GLY A 439 -16.81 1.77 11.77
CA GLY A 439 -16.15 3.05 12.07
C GLY A 439 -15.21 3.04 13.26
N LYS A 440 -15.13 1.92 13.98
CA LYS A 440 -14.17 1.73 15.07
C LYS A 440 -12.86 1.21 14.51
N SER A 441 -11.74 1.76 14.99
CA SER A 441 -10.40 1.29 14.61
C SER A 441 -9.47 1.28 15.81
N LEU A 442 -8.55 0.32 15.84
CA LEU A 442 -7.47 0.24 16.82
C LEU A 442 -6.22 -0.26 16.11
N SER A 443 -5.14 0.50 16.23
CA SER A 443 -3.81 0.07 15.80
C SER A 443 -2.82 0.21 16.95
N GLY A 444 -1.90 -0.73 17.06
CA GLY A 444 -0.94 -0.82 18.14
C GLY A 444 0.38 -1.38 17.63
N TRP A 445 1.46 -0.71 17.99
CA TRP A 445 2.83 -1.08 17.68
C TRP A 445 3.66 -1.02 18.94
N LEU A 446 4.30 -2.12 19.30
CA LEU A 446 5.19 -2.19 20.45
C LEU A 446 6.52 -2.78 19.98
N SER A 447 7.60 -2.04 20.19
CA SER A 447 8.97 -2.54 20.04
C SER A 447 9.68 -2.41 21.37
N VAL A 448 10.32 -3.48 21.84
CA VAL A 448 11.15 -3.48 23.05
C VAL A 448 12.58 -3.90 22.70
N TYR A 449 13.53 -3.24 23.34
CA TYR A 449 14.97 -3.37 23.17
C TYR A 449 15.60 -3.59 24.56
N PRO A 450 15.43 -4.78 25.14
CA PRO A 450 15.70 -5.00 26.55
C PRO A 450 17.20 -5.10 26.82
N SER A 451 17.80 -4.00 27.32
CA SER A 451 19.20 -4.01 27.78
C SER A 451 19.46 -4.94 28.98
N PHE A 452 18.41 -5.34 29.69
CA PHE A 452 18.47 -6.24 30.85
C PHE A 452 18.39 -7.72 30.49
N LEU A 453 17.91 -8.07 29.29
CA LEU A 453 17.90 -9.45 28.80
C LEU A 453 19.13 -9.66 27.93
N LYS A 454 20.08 -10.44 28.44
CA LYS A 454 21.31 -10.75 27.72
C LYS A 454 20.96 -11.29 26.33
N ASN A 455 21.56 -10.67 25.31
CA ASN A 455 21.47 -11.02 23.89
C ASN A 455 20.11 -10.77 23.20
N LEU A 456 19.02 -10.46 23.90
CA LEU A 456 17.78 -10.10 23.21
C LEU A 456 17.90 -8.66 22.69
N GLU A 457 17.96 -8.49 21.37
CA GLU A 457 18.14 -7.17 20.75
C GLU A 457 16.82 -6.46 20.51
N GLU A 458 15.82 -7.18 20.02
CA GLU A 458 14.52 -6.62 19.68
C GLU A 458 13.42 -7.67 19.86
N ALA A 459 12.30 -7.27 20.44
CA ALA A 459 11.02 -7.95 20.27
C ALA A 459 9.97 -6.91 19.89
N SER A 460 9.30 -7.14 18.76
CA SER A 460 8.34 -6.21 18.19
C SER A 460 7.03 -6.92 17.86
N LEU A 461 5.92 -6.22 18.07
CA LEU A 461 4.56 -6.65 17.76
C LEU A 461 3.79 -5.52 17.09
N VAL A 462 3.01 -5.87 16.09
CA VAL A 462 2.03 -4.99 15.45
C VAL A 462 0.68 -5.68 15.41
N TYR A 463 -0.35 -4.92 15.76
CA TYR A 463 -1.74 -5.30 15.56
C TYR A 463 -2.52 -4.10 15.05
N SER A 464 -3.29 -4.27 14.00
CA SER A 464 -4.25 -3.28 13.53
C SER A 464 -5.59 -3.96 13.26
N GLN A 465 -6.67 -3.24 13.51
CA GLN A 465 -8.04 -3.58 13.14
C GLN A 465 -8.73 -2.26 12.75
N LYS A 466 -8.93 -2.04 11.45
CA LYS A 466 -9.48 -0.80 10.92
C LYS A 466 -10.93 -0.95 10.45
N ASN A 467 -11.70 0.12 10.68
CA ASN A 467 -13.05 0.31 10.17
C ASN A 467 -14.01 -0.88 10.41
N VAL A 468 -14.07 -1.36 11.65
CA VAL A 468 -14.93 -2.47 12.05
C VAL A 468 -16.17 -2.00 12.82
N SER A 469 -17.16 -2.87 12.94
CA SER A 469 -18.39 -2.65 13.72
C SER A 469 -18.13 -2.63 15.22
N TYR A 470 -17.30 -3.56 15.71
CA TYR A 470 -16.83 -3.61 17.09
C TYR A 470 -15.37 -4.08 17.13
N LEU A 471 -14.60 -3.52 18.07
CA LEU A 471 -13.24 -3.99 18.33
C LEU A 471 -13.32 -5.36 19.00
N SER A 472 -12.69 -6.35 18.39
CA SER A 472 -12.74 -7.74 18.85
C SER A 472 -11.35 -8.23 19.18
N PHE A 473 -11.13 -8.63 20.43
CA PHE A 473 -9.88 -9.27 20.87
C PHE A 473 -9.95 -10.80 20.85
N THR A 474 -11.12 -11.37 20.51
CA THR A 474 -11.32 -12.81 20.34
C THR A 474 -11.37 -13.20 18.86
N ARG A 475 -11.75 -12.27 17.98
CA ARG A 475 -11.70 -12.41 16.51
C ARG A 475 -10.71 -11.40 15.94
N LEU A 476 -9.44 -11.76 15.94
CA LEU A 476 -8.35 -10.89 15.52
C LEU A 476 -8.23 -10.75 13.99
N ARG A 477 -8.78 -11.71 13.24
CA ARG A 477 -8.75 -11.74 11.77
C ARG A 477 -9.99 -11.08 11.18
N ASN A 478 -9.80 -10.13 10.26
CA ASN A 478 -10.84 -9.48 9.44
C ASN A 478 -10.15 -8.69 8.30
N PRO A 479 -10.86 -8.24 7.26
CA PRO A 479 -10.27 -7.54 6.10
C PRO A 479 -9.51 -6.23 6.41
N GLY A 480 -9.77 -5.62 7.58
CA GLY A 480 -9.08 -4.43 8.05
C GLY A 480 -7.95 -4.73 9.03
N ALA A 481 -7.57 -6.01 9.21
CA ALA A 481 -6.60 -6.41 10.22
C ALA A 481 -5.21 -6.71 9.67
N ILE A 482 -4.21 -6.36 10.46
CA ILE A 482 -2.81 -6.74 10.25
C ILE A 482 -2.27 -7.27 11.57
N ILE A 483 -1.57 -8.39 11.50
CA ILE A 483 -0.87 -8.97 12.64
C ILE A 483 0.58 -9.19 12.23
N GLY A 484 1.53 -8.85 13.10
CA GLY A 484 2.92 -9.09 12.80
C GLY A 484 3.82 -9.04 14.02
N GLY A 485 5.01 -9.60 13.88
CA GLY A 485 6.01 -9.62 14.93
C GLY A 485 7.42 -9.86 14.42
N LYS A 486 8.40 -9.43 15.21
CA LYS A 486 9.84 -9.65 14.98
C LYS A 486 10.51 -9.97 16.30
N LEU A 487 11.45 -10.91 16.25
CA LEU A 487 12.34 -11.24 17.36
C LEU A 487 13.77 -11.27 16.83
N SER A 488 14.67 -10.50 17.43
CA SER A 488 16.11 -10.51 17.12
C SER A 488 16.92 -10.87 18.36
N TYR A 489 17.71 -11.93 18.28
CA TYR A 489 18.53 -12.45 19.36
C TYR A 489 20.00 -12.54 18.93
N ARG A 490 20.86 -11.74 19.56
CA ARG A 490 22.29 -11.69 19.31
C ARG A 490 22.98 -13.03 19.60
N ILE A 491 23.66 -13.58 18.61
CA ILE A 491 24.47 -14.79 18.74
C ILE A 491 25.97 -14.50 18.67
N ALA A 492 26.36 -13.40 18.01
CA ALA A 492 27.74 -12.90 17.97
C ALA A 492 27.73 -11.36 17.91
N ALA A 493 28.90 -10.72 17.95
CA ALA A 493 29.01 -9.26 17.93
C ALA A 493 28.35 -8.61 16.71
N ASN A 494 28.35 -9.31 15.57
CA ASN A 494 27.84 -8.86 14.28
C ASN A 494 26.81 -9.82 13.69
N ALA A 495 26.23 -10.72 14.50
CA ALA A 495 25.26 -11.71 14.02
C ALA A 495 24.13 -11.93 15.02
N SER A 496 22.90 -11.97 14.52
CA SER A 496 21.68 -12.14 15.29
C SER A 496 20.74 -13.15 14.64
N LEU A 497 20.20 -14.06 15.42
CA LEU A 497 19.11 -14.91 15.02
C LEU A 497 17.83 -14.07 14.94
N ILE A 498 17.15 -14.10 13.81
CA ILE A 498 15.96 -13.30 13.56
C ILE A 498 14.78 -14.15 13.11
N GLY A 499 13.62 -13.89 13.70
CA GLY A 499 12.32 -14.37 13.25
C GLY A 499 11.41 -13.20 12.92
N ARG A 500 10.69 -13.26 11.80
CA ARG A 500 9.67 -12.27 11.43
C ARG A 500 8.41 -12.99 10.96
N TYR A 501 7.26 -12.47 11.37
CA TYR A 501 5.94 -12.94 10.96
C TYR A 501 5.06 -11.75 10.58
N SER A 502 4.25 -11.90 9.55
CA SER A 502 3.17 -10.95 9.23
C SER A 502 2.02 -11.64 8.51
N GLU A 503 0.79 -11.21 8.77
CA GLU A 503 -0.41 -11.63 8.07
C GLU A 503 -1.37 -10.45 7.88
N HIS A 504 -2.07 -10.45 6.75
CA HIS A 504 -3.20 -9.58 6.42
C HIS A 504 -4.22 -10.38 5.62
N TYR A 505 -5.39 -9.80 5.38
CA TYR A 505 -6.57 -10.57 4.99
C TYR A 505 -7.39 -9.92 3.89
N THR A 506 -7.90 -10.76 3.00
CA THR A 506 -8.87 -10.39 1.96
C THR A 506 -10.05 -11.33 2.10
N ASP A 507 -11.26 -10.79 2.21
CA ASP A 507 -12.49 -11.58 2.26
C ASP A 507 -12.99 -11.78 0.82
N ILE A 508 -12.71 -12.98 0.29
CA ILE A 508 -12.91 -13.32 -1.13
C ILE A 508 -14.37 -13.75 -1.35
N ASN A 509 -15.00 -14.39 -0.36
CA ASN A 509 -16.38 -14.87 -0.46
C ASN A 509 -17.41 -13.87 0.09
N ASN A 510 -16.96 -12.74 0.64
CA ASN A 510 -17.76 -11.66 1.21
C ASN A 510 -18.66 -12.10 2.38
N ASP A 511 -18.26 -13.13 3.15
CA ASP A 511 -19.01 -13.63 4.29
C ASP A 511 -18.72 -12.87 5.61
N GLY A 512 -17.75 -11.94 5.57
CA GLY A 512 -17.32 -11.12 6.71
C GLY A 512 -16.43 -11.86 7.72
N LEU A 513 -16.06 -13.11 7.44
CA LEU A 513 -15.16 -13.95 8.21
C LEU A 513 -13.90 -14.23 7.40
N ILE A 514 -12.83 -14.62 8.09
CA ILE A 514 -11.60 -15.09 7.45
C ILE A 514 -11.46 -16.56 7.86
N THR A 515 -11.91 -17.45 7.00
CA THR A 515 -11.96 -18.91 7.27
C THR A 515 -11.21 -19.73 6.24
N LEU A 516 -11.12 -19.25 5.00
CA LEU A 516 -10.40 -19.91 3.93
C LEU A 516 -8.90 -19.63 4.06
N LYS A 517 -8.07 -20.50 3.49
CA LYS A 517 -6.60 -20.30 3.52
C LYS A 517 -6.18 -19.21 2.54
N GLU A 518 -6.90 -19.12 1.43
CA GLU A 518 -6.73 -18.18 0.33
C GLU A 518 -7.01 -16.74 0.77
N GLU A 519 -7.80 -16.55 1.83
CA GLU A 519 -8.10 -15.26 2.44
C GLU A 519 -6.97 -14.73 3.35
N VAL A 520 -5.95 -15.55 3.62
CA VAL A 520 -4.85 -15.22 4.53
C VAL A 520 -3.54 -15.11 3.74
N VAL A 521 -3.06 -13.88 3.58
CA VAL A 521 -1.74 -13.62 3.01
C VAL A 521 -0.74 -13.51 4.16
N SER A 522 0.12 -14.52 4.30
CA SER A 522 1.06 -14.63 5.42
C SER A 522 2.50 -14.75 4.97
N ARG A 523 3.42 -14.27 5.80
CA ARG A 523 4.86 -14.35 5.59
C ARG A 523 5.54 -14.75 6.88
N LEU A 524 6.44 -15.72 6.77
CA LEU A 524 7.28 -16.16 7.86
C LEU A 524 8.73 -16.20 7.36
N SER A 525 9.63 -15.52 8.06
CA SER A 525 11.06 -15.61 7.78
C SER A 525 11.83 -15.94 9.05
N PHE A 526 12.82 -16.81 8.95
CA PHE A 526 13.71 -17.15 10.05
C PHE A 526 15.13 -17.32 9.53
N GLY A 527 16.11 -16.73 10.20
CA GLY A 527 17.50 -16.78 9.73
C GLY A 527 18.49 -16.11 10.65
N VAL A 528 19.74 -16.04 10.20
CA VAL A 528 20.80 -15.27 10.83
C VAL A 528 21.00 -13.98 10.05
N GLU A 529 20.80 -12.85 10.71
CA GLU A 529 21.10 -11.51 10.21
C GLU A 529 22.53 -11.12 10.63
N PHE A 530 23.32 -10.63 9.68
CA PHE A 530 24.66 -10.10 9.89
C PHE A 530 24.65 -8.61 9.63
N LYS A 531 25.36 -7.83 10.45
CA LYS A 531 25.52 -6.38 10.27
C LYS A 531 27.00 -6.03 10.15
N PHE A 532 27.35 -5.25 9.15
CA PHE A 532 28.74 -4.83 8.84
C PHE A 532 28.85 -3.33 8.67
#